data_AF-A0A7S3NHV0-F1
#
_entry.id   AF-A0A7S3NHV0-F1
#
_cell.length_a   1.000
_cell.length_b   1.000
_cell.length_c   1.000
_cell.angle_alpha   90.00
_cell.angle_beta   90.00
_cell.angle_gamma   90.00
#
_symmetry.space_group_name_H-M   'P 1'
#
loop_
_entity.id
_entity.type
_entity.pdbx_description
1 polymer ?
#
loop_
_entity_poly.entity_id
_entity_poly.type
_entity_poly.pdbx_seq_one_letter_code
_entity_poly.pdbx_strand_id
1 'polypeptide(L)'
;MPNIFSSQQDFKEWFSNPFNQSMNQNQSLNLLVVQRLQSILRPFLLRRMKKDVEKQLPEKIEHIVKCELSRRQRFLYDEYINNNKTQKTLHEADFFSIMNVLMQLRKVCNHPDLFEARQ
;
A
#
# COMPACT_ATOMS: atom_id res chain seq x y z
N MET A 1 -10.93 27.88 -4.27
CA MET A 1 -9.94 26.94 -4.82
C MET A 1 -9.24 27.60 -6.00
N PRO A 2 -7.94 27.39 -6.25
CA PRO A 2 -7.23 27.91 -7.42
C PRO A 2 -7.96 27.56 -8.72
N ASN A 3 -7.98 28.47 -9.68
CA ASN A 3 -8.45 28.19 -11.03
C ASN A 3 -7.61 27.09 -11.74
N ILE A 4 -6.42 26.80 -11.19
CA ILE A 4 -5.50 25.73 -11.63
C ILE A 4 -6.09 24.32 -11.38
N PHE A 5 -7.02 24.16 -10.45
CA PHE A 5 -7.69 22.87 -10.19
C PHE A 5 -9.11 22.81 -10.76
N SER A 6 -9.39 23.62 -11.79
CA SER A 6 -10.68 23.61 -12.48
C SER A 6 -10.93 22.30 -13.24
N SER A 7 -9.86 21.64 -13.71
CA SER A 7 -9.89 20.33 -14.35
C SER A 7 -9.18 19.28 -13.48
N GLN A 8 -9.91 18.21 -13.13
CA GLN A 8 -9.33 17.04 -12.46
C GLN A 8 -8.34 16.30 -13.37
N GLN A 9 -8.50 16.40 -14.69
CA GLN A 9 -7.63 15.73 -15.66
C GLN A 9 -6.23 16.36 -15.65
N ASP A 10 -6.15 17.69 -15.68
CA ASP A 10 -4.90 18.45 -15.67
C ASP A 10 -4.11 18.18 -14.38
N PHE A 11 -4.82 18.06 -13.25
CA PHE A 11 -4.19 17.67 -11.98
C PHE A 11 -3.56 16.28 -12.05
N LYS A 12 -4.28 15.29 -12.61
CA LYS A 12 -3.77 13.92 -12.75
C LYS A 12 -2.54 13.90 -13.65
N GLU A 13 -2.55 14.67 -14.73
CA GLU A 13 -1.42 14.73 -15.65
C GLU A 13 -0.18 15.37 -15.02
N TRP A 14 -0.35 16.50 -14.32
CA TRP A 14 0.78 17.23 -13.74
C TRP A 14 1.37 16.59 -12.49
N PHE A 15 0.58 15.81 -11.74
CA PHE A 15 1.00 15.29 -10.44
C PHE A 15 0.91 13.76 -10.29
N SER A 16 -0.12 13.09 -10.84
CA SER A 16 -0.31 11.63 -10.66
C SER A 16 0.51 10.78 -11.63
N ASN A 17 0.51 11.14 -12.92
CA ASN A 17 1.26 10.43 -13.95
C ASN A 17 2.79 10.45 -13.73
N PRO A 18 3.44 11.59 -13.42
CA PRO A 18 4.88 11.60 -13.13
C PRO A 18 5.23 10.83 -11.85
N PHE A 19 4.33 10.77 -10.87
CA PHE A 19 4.52 9.98 -9.65
C PHE A 19 4.48 8.46 -9.94
N ASN A 20 3.55 8.03 -10.79
CA ASN A 20 3.44 6.62 -11.18
C ASN A 20 4.58 6.17 -12.10
N GLN A 21 5.02 7.02 -13.03
CA GLN A 21 6.14 6.69 -13.94
C GLN A 21 7.49 6.61 -13.20
N SER A 22 7.68 7.42 -12.17
CA SER A 22 8.93 7.49 -11.40
C SER A 22 9.04 6.47 -10.27
N MET A 23 8.00 5.68 -9.98
CA MET A 23 8.13 4.47 -9.15
C MET A 23 9.09 3.45 -9.77
N ASN A 24 9.31 3.52 -11.09
CA ASN A 24 10.19 2.59 -11.81
C ASN A 24 11.58 3.17 -12.11
N GLN A 25 11.79 4.49 -12.15
CA GLN A 25 13.11 5.11 -12.42
C GLN A 25 13.28 6.50 -11.75
N ASN A 26 14.40 6.68 -11.03
CA ASN A 26 14.98 7.92 -10.48
C ASN A 26 14.22 8.70 -9.39
N GLN A 27 14.84 8.81 -8.20
CA GLN A 27 14.31 9.53 -7.02
C GLN A 27 14.28 11.07 -7.15
N SER A 28 15.10 11.68 -8.01
CA SER A 28 15.28 13.14 -8.06
C SER A 28 14.11 13.90 -8.69
N LEU A 29 13.46 13.34 -9.72
CA LEU A 29 12.30 13.95 -10.38
C LEU A 29 11.08 14.07 -9.44
N ASN A 30 10.95 13.15 -8.49
CA ASN A 30 9.86 13.14 -7.52
C ASN A 30 9.89 14.33 -6.56
N LEU A 31 11.08 14.79 -6.15
CA LEU A 31 11.19 15.85 -5.16
C LEU A 31 10.66 17.19 -5.70
N LEU A 32 10.94 17.51 -6.97
CA LEU A 32 10.47 18.74 -7.62
C LEU A 32 8.95 18.77 -7.78
N VAL A 33 8.36 17.64 -8.19
CA VAL A 33 6.89 17.50 -8.32
C VAL A 33 6.22 17.65 -6.95
N VAL A 34 6.78 17.02 -5.91
CA VAL A 34 6.27 17.14 -4.53
C VAL A 34 6.37 18.57 -4.01
N GLN A 35 7.49 19.26 -4.23
CA GLN A 35 7.66 20.66 -3.82
C GLN A 35 6.66 21.59 -4.51
N ARG A 36 6.43 21.39 -5.82
CA ARG A 36 5.43 22.15 -6.59
C ARG A 36 4.01 21.91 -6.07
N LEU A 37 3.65 20.66 -5.75
CA LEU A 37 2.34 20.35 -5.18
C LEU A 37 2.16 20.99 -3.80
N GLN A 38 3.19 20.92 -2.95
CA GLN A 38 3.16 21.53 -1.61
C GLN A 38 2.99 23.05 -1.67
N SER A 39 3.67 23.75 -2.59
CA SER A 39 3.55 25.20 -2.70
C SER A 39 2.15 25.66 -3.11
N ILE A 40 1.50 24.91 -4.01
CA ILE A 40 0.13 25.21 -4.48
C ILE A 40 -0.90 24.93 -3.37
N LEU A 41 -0.73 23.84 -2.61
CA LEU A 41 -1.69 23.45 -1.57
C LEU A 41 -1.56 24.23 -0.25
N ARG A 42 -0.38 24.80 0.05
CA ARG A 42 -0.09 25.51 1.31
C ARG A 42 -1.15 26.54 1.74
N PRO A 43 -1.70 27.41 0.88
CA PRO A 43 -2.73 28.37 1.30
C PRO A 43 -4.13 27.76 1.51
N PHE A 44 -4.36 26.50 1.12
CA PHE A 44 -5.68 25.85 1.19
C PHE A 44 -5.77 24.72 2.21
N LEU A 45 -4.64 24.14 2.61
CA LEU A 45 -4.59 23.04 3.57
C LEU A 45 -3.81 23.44 4.82
N LEU A 46 -4.52 23.48 5.95
CA LEU A 46 -3.90 23.57 7.26
C LEU A 46 -3.62 22.15 7.79
N ARG A 47 -2.33 21.81 7.96
CA ARG A 47 -1.89 20.54 8.55
C ARG A 47 -1.08 20.82 9.82
N ARG A 48 -1.49 20.24 10.95
CA ARG A 48 -0.74 20.26 12.23
C ARG A 48 -0.32 18.86 12.62
N MET A 49 0.86 18.71 13.23
CA MET A 49 1.32 17.41 13.74
C MET A 49 1.00 17.28 15.23
N LYS A 50 0.77 16.07 15.74
CA LYS A 50 0.47 15.86 17.18
C LYS A 50 1.59 16.39 18.09
N LYS A 51 2.85 16.31 17.63
CA LYS A 51 4.02 16.93 18.29
C LYS A 51 3.90 18.45 18.51
N ASP A 52 3.18 19.16 17.64
CA ASP A 52 3.06 20.63 17.69
C ASP A 52 1.91 21.06 18.63
N VAL A 53 0.93 20.17 18.85
CA VAL A 53 -0.32 20.49 19.56
C VAL A 53 -0.35 19.88 20.97
N GLU A 54 0.24 18.70 21.15
CA GLU A 54 0.06 17.88 22.35
C GLU A 54 1.40 17.48 22.95
N LYS A 55 1.97 18.44 23.67
CA LYS A 55 3.31 18.36 24.30
C LYS A 55 3.37 17.43 25.51
N GLN A 56 2.21 17.00 26.02
CA GLN A 56 2.10 16.09 27.17
C GLN A 56 2.09 14.62 26.77
N LEU A 57 1.98 14.31 25.46
CA LEU A 57 2.05 12.93 25.02
C LEU A 57 3.48 12.41 25.04
N PRO A 58 3.71 11.18 25.51
CA PRO A 58 4.99 10.52 25.37
C PRO A 58 5.29 10.23 23.89
N GLU A 59 6.56 9.96 23.59
CA GLU A 59 6.98 9.57 22.25
C GLU A 59 6.32 8.25 21.82
N LYS A 60 5.94 8.17 20.54
CA LYS A 60 5.42 6.93 19.97
C LYS A 60 6.60 5.98 19.72
N ILE A 61 6.59 4.84 20.40
CA ILE A 61 7.55 3.75 20.20
C ILE A 61 6.88 2.66 19.36
N GLU A 62 7.58 2.13 18.37
CA GLU A 62 7.12 1.02 17.53
C GLU A 62 7.95 -0.24 17.81
N HIS A 63 7.28 -1.32 18.17
CA HIS A 63 7.91 -2.62 18.39
C HIS A 63 7.51 -3.58 17.26
N ILE A 64 8.50 -4.03 16.48
CA ILE A 64 8.30 -5.01 15.41
C ILE A 64 8.64 -6.39 15.97
N VAL A 65 7.62 -7.19 16.24
CA VAL A 65 7.78 -8.58 16.69
C VAL A 65 7.53 -9.51 15.51
N LYS A 66 8.54 -10.32 15.16
CA LYS A 66 8.41 -11.33 14.10
C LYS A 66 7.84 -12.61 14.71
N CYS A 67 6.80 -13.15 14.07
CA CYS A 67 6.16 -14.40 14.48
C CYS A 67 6.36 -15.46 13.39
N GLU A 68 6.57 -16.70 13.79
CA GLU A 68 6.59 -17.82 12.85
C GLU A 68 5.17 -18.34 12.58
N LEU A 69 4.96 -18.89 11.39
CA LEU A 69 3.75 -19.66 11.10
C LEU A 69 3.75 -20.96 11.90
N SER A 70 2.59 -21.39 12.40
CA SER A 70 2.42 -22.72 12.98
C SER A 70 2.58 -23.82 11.92
N ARG A 71 2.77 -25.07 12.34
CA ARG A 71 2.90 -26.22 11.42
C ARG A 71 1.70 -26.34 10.47
N ARG A 72 0.47 -26.16 10.97
CA ARG A 72 -0.76 -26.19 10.16
C ARG A 72 -0.79 -25.03 9.16
N GLN A 73 -0.45 -23.82 9.59
CA GLN A 73 -0.42 -22.65 8.71
C GLN A 73 0.64 -22.78 7.61
N ARG A 74 1.85 -23.27 7.93
CA ARG A 74 2.88 -23.54 6.91
C ARG A 74 2.40 -24.52 5.85
N PHE A 75 1.82 -25.63 6.29
CA PHE A 75 1.27 -26.61 5.35
C PHE A 75 0.21 -26.01 4.43
N LEU A 76 -0.78 -25.27 4.98
CA LEU A 76 -1.81 -24.62 4.17
C LEU A 76 -1.23 -23.54 3.24
N TYR A 77 -0.23 -22.79 3.72
CA TYR A 77 0.44 -21.75 2.94
C TYR A 77 1.18 -22.37 1.75
N ASP A 78 1.98 -23.41 2.00
CA ASP A 78 2.77 -24.11 0.98
C ASP A 78 1.86 -24.85 -0.02
N GLU A 79 0.79 -25.49 0.45
CA GLU A 79 -0.19 -26.14 -0.41
C GLU A 79 -0.90 -25.12 -1.32
N TYR A 80 -1.34 -23.99 -0.76
CA TYR A 80 -2.04 -22.96 -1.51
C TYR A 80 -1.12 -22.27 -2.51
N ILE A 81 0.12 -21.94 -2.13
CA ILE A 81 1.05 -21.27 -3.03
C ILE A 81 1.51 -22.19 -4.15
N ASN A 82 1.73 -23.49 -3.88
CA ASN A 82 2.18 -24.45 -4.90
C ASN A 82 1.05 -25.00 -5.78
N ASN A 83 -0.21 -24.62 -5.54
CA ASN A 83 -1.31 -25.04 -6.40
C ASN A 83 -1.12 -24.49 -7.82
N ASN A 84 -1.22 -25.36 -8.83
CA ASN A 84 -1.04 -24.99 -10.23
C ASN A 84 -1.98 -23.84 -10.66
N LYS A 85 -3.19 -23.74 -10.09
CA LYS A 85 -4.11 -22.64 -10.38
C LYS A 85 -3.60 -21.31 -9.83
N THR A 86 -3.12 -21.29 -8.59
CA THR A 86 -2.60 -20.07 -7.96
C THR A 86 -1.31 -19.61 -8.64
N GLN A 87 -0.40 -20.53 -8.96
CA GLN A 87 0.81 -20.24 -9.72
C GLN A 87 0.49 -19.60 -11.08
N LYS A 88 -0.44 -20.18 -11.85
CA LYS A 88 -0.89 -19.56 -13.10
C LYS A 88 -1.47 -18.16 -12.91
N THR A 89 -2.31 -17.96 -11.89
CA THR A 89 -2.85 -16.63 -11.61
C THR A 89 -1.79 -15.61 -11.18
N LEU A 90 -0.68 -16.04 -10.56
CA LEU A 90 0.40 -15.14 -10.19
C LEU A 90 1.25 -14.71 -11.40
N HIS A 91 1.38 -15.57 -12.41
CA HIS A 91 2.21 -15.30 -13.58
C HIS A 91 1.45 -14.61 -14.73
N GLU A 92 0.17 -14.94 -14.93
CA GLU A 92 -0.54 -14.61 -16.18
C GLU A 92 -1.82 -13.78 -15.96
N ALA A 93 -2.26 -13.55 -14.71
CA ALA A 93 -3.57 -12.94 -14.46
C ALA A 93 -3.53 -11.45 -14.11
N ASP A 94 -4.71 -10.84 -14.27
CA ASP A 94 -4.96 -9.45 -13.93
C ASP A 94 -4.70 -9.13 -12.46
N PHE A 95 -4.43 -7.85 -12.18
CA PHE A 95 -4.14 -7.31 -10.86
C PHE A 95 -5.13 -7.77 -9.76
N PHE A 96 -6.43 -7.82 -10.07
CA PHE A 96 -7.46 -8.27 -9.12
C PHE A 96 -7.32 -9.74 -8.74
N SER A 97 -6.93 -10.59 -9.69
CA SER A 97 -6.71 -12.01 -9.46
C SER A 97 -5.50 -12.24 -8.55
N ILE A 98 -4.41 -11.51 -8.78
CA ILE A 98 -3.23 -11.52 -7.91
C ILE A 98 -3.59 -11.05 -6.50
N MET A 99 -4.36 -9.96 -6.39
CA MET A 99 -4.81 -9.44 -5.09
C MET A 99 -5.61 -10.50 -4.32
N ASN A 100 -6.48 -11.25 -5.00
CA ASN A 100 -7.24 -12.34 -4.38
C ASN A 100 -6.35 -13.45 -3.83
N VAL A 101 -5.30 -13.85 -4.56
CA VAL A 101 -4.31 -14.84 -4.07
C VAL A 101 -3.60 -14.32 -2.82
N LEU A 102 -3.14 -13.06 -2.85
CA LEU A 102 -2.49 -12.43 -1.69
C LEU A 102 -3.42 -12.33 -0.48
N MET A 103 -4.70 -12.06 -0.71
CA MET A 103 -5.70 -12.02 0.36
C MET A 103 -5.89 -13.38 1.04
N GLN A 104 -5.81 -14.48 0.30
CA GLN A 104 -5.88 -15.81 0.89
C GLN A 104 -4.63 -16.15 1.70
N LEU A 105 -3.43 -15.81 1.22
CA LEU A 105 -2.19 -15.96 2.00
C LEU A 105 -2.23 -15.14 3.29
N ARG A 106 -2.76 -13.90 3.25
CA ARG A 106 -2.96 -13.06 4.45
C ARG A 106 -3.90 -13.72 5.46
N LYS A 107 -4.98 -14.38 5.00
CA LYS A 107 -5.88 -15.11 5.90
C LYS A 107 -5.16 -16.24 6.62
N VAL A 108 -4.34 -17.03 5.91
CA VAL A 108 -3.56 -18.12 6.53
C VAL A 108 -2.61 -17.59 7.61
N CYS A 109 -1.93 -16.46 7.35
CA CYS A 109 -1.06 -15.81 8.34
C CYS A 109 -1.82 -15.32 9.58
N ASN A 110 -3.04 -14.79 9.41
CA ASN A 110 -3.84 -14.28 10.52
C ASN A 110 -4.46 -15.41 11.35
N HIS A 111 -5.16 -16.34 10.70
CA HIS A 111 -5.76 -17.51 11.36
C HIS A 111 -6.13 -18.61 10.35
N PRO A 112 -5.75 -19.89 10.56
CA PRO A 112 -5.97 -20.95 9.57
C PRO A 112 -7.44 -21.26 9.28
N ASP A 113 -8.37 -20.95 10.19
CA ASP A 113 -9.80 -21.21 9.98
C ASP A 113 -10.51 -20.10 9.18
N LEU A 114 -9.83 -19.00 8.84
CA LEU A 114 -10.32 -18.02 7.86
C LEU A 114 -10.12 -18.51 6.42
N PHE A 115 -9.27 -19.52 6.25
CA PHE A 115 -9.06 -20.24 5.01
C PHE A 115 -10.10 -21.36 4.90
N GLU A 116 -10.53 -21.69 3.68
CA GLU A 116 -11.66 -22.61 3.43
C GLU A 116 -11.59 -23.87 4.31
N ALA A 117 -12.72 -24.20 4.95
CA ALA A 117 -12.83 -25.38 5.78
C ALA A 117 -12.61 -26.63 4.93
N ARG A 118 -11.82 -27.59 5.44
CA ARG A 118 -11.69 -28.90 4.80
C ARG A 118 -13.08 -29.56 4.76
N GLN A 119 -13.57 -29.82 3.55
CA GLN A 119 -14.64 -30.80 3.33
C GLN A 119 -14.07 -32.21 3.43
#